data_AF-A0AAW2D2E5-F1
#
_entry.id   AF-A0AAW2D2E5-F1
#
_cell.length_a   1.000
_cell.length_b   1.000
_cell.length_c   1.000
_cell.angle_alpha   90.00
_cell.angle_beta   90.00
_cell.angle_gamma   90.00
#
_symmetry.space_group_name_H-M   'P 1'
#
loop_
_entity.id
_entity.type
_entity.pdbx_description
1 polymer ?
#
loop_
_entity_poly.entity_id
_entity_poly.type
_entity_poly.pdbx_seq_one_letter_code
_entity_poly.pdbx_strand_id
1 'polypeptide(L)'
;MTCIPMGNDEHRKIGKHTDGMTSIPTGIPISSDVRNCWAGFSLLQAFFVKEHNVVHYPDLDDEQPYRHARLLTASVITKIHTIDWTVELLKTDTLLVGMRVNWYGLLGKKFKDLFGHILGPILSGLVGLKKPKDHGVPYSLTEEFVSTYRMHSLLPNTLVLRDITSSTLEDKCPPILHKHFPFFLLTLLPMRELVGIEGERKLSTIGIEQMLVSLGHLACGALTLWNYPSWIRNLVAHDINEEDRLDPVDMASLEIYRNRERGVACYNEFRRNLIMIPISRWDDLIDDEEVIEALHDV
;
A
#
# COMPACT_ATOMS: atom_id res chain seq x y z
N MET A 1 10.65 2.53 -2.97
CA MET A 1 10.95 3.65 -2.06
C MET A 1 12.45 3.90 -2.09
N THR A 2 12.86 4.80 -2.96
CA THR A 2 14.27 5.21 -3.07
C THR A 2 14.35 6.50 -2.27
N CYS A 3 14.78 6.44 -1.02
CA CYS A 3 15.09 7.68 -0.31
C CYS A 3 16.09 8.46 -1.18
N ILE A 4 15.82 9.73 -1.41
CA ILE A 4 16.71 10.62 -2.16
C ILE A 4 17.90 10.89 -1.23
N PRO A 5 19.16 10.87 -1.71
CA PRO A 5 20.28 11.35 -0.91
C PRO A 5 20.04 12.83 -0.62
N MET A 6 19.62 13.12 0.61
CA MET A 6 19.20 14.46 1.02
C MET A 6 20.42 15.15 1.61
N GLY A 7 20.99 16.14 0.90
CA GLY A 7 22.08 16.95 1.42
C GLY A 7 21.69 17.71 2.70
N ASN A 8 22.67 18.27 3.41
CA ASN A 8 22.55 18.81 4.78
C ASN A 8 21.42 19.85 5.00
N ASP A 9 20.87 20.46 3.96
CA ASP A 9 19.72 21.37 4.05
C ASP A 9 18.35 20.71 3.90
N GLU A 10 18.27 19.45 3.42
CA GLU A 10 17.00 18.76 3.13
C GLU A 10 16.61 17.71 4.16
N HIS A 11 17.55 17.14 4.93
CA HIS A 11 17.22 16.50 6.21
C HIS A 11 16.39 17.45 7.12
N ARG A 12 16.57 18.77 6.94
CA ARG A 12 15.79 19.84 7.56
C ARG A 12 14.45 20.16 6.90
N LYS A 13 14.17 19.75 5.66
CA LYS A 13 12.91 20.09 4.96
C LYS A 13 11.70 19.34 5.50
N ILE A 14 11.89 18.09 5.94
CA ILE A 14 10.84 17.29 6.60
C ILE A 14 10.67 17.71 8.07
N GLY A 15 11.69 18.38 8.65
CA GLY A 15 11.75 18.74 10.06
C GLY A 15 11.37 20.18 10.43
N LYS A 16 10.91 21.02 9.49
CA LYS A 16 10.52 22.41 9.81
C LYS A 16 9.02 22.69 9.84
N HIS A 17 8.18 21.83 9.26
CA HIS A 17 6.75 21.89 9.47
C HIS A 17 6.37 20.97 10.64
N THR A 18 5.78 21.55 11.68
CA THR A 18 5.42 20.90 12.94
C THR A 18 4.39 19.77 12.80
N ASP A 19 3.82 19.58 11.61
CA ASP A 19 2.81 18.57 11.28
C ASP A 19 3.39 17.29 10.66
N GLY A 20 4.67 17.27 10.27
CA GLY A 20 5.31 16.12 9.62
C GLY A 20 4.84 15.86 8.19
N MET A 21 4.24 16.84 7.51
CA MET A 21 3.86 16.76 6.10
C MET A 21 4.81 17.57 5.21
N THR A 22 5.01 17.10 3.97
CA THR A 22 5.97 17.66 3.03
C THR A 22 5.26 18.15 1.78
N SER A 23 4.70 19.36 1.77
CA SER A 23 4.21 20.00 0.54
C SER A 23 5.01 21.26 0.20
N ILE A 24 5.29 21.46 -1.10
CA ILE A 24 5.88 22.69 -1.66
C ILE A 24 4.79 23.64 -2.16
N PRO A 25 5.09 24.88 -2.58
CA PRO A 25 4.09 25.83 -3.10
C PRO A 25 3.25 25.31 -4.28
N THR A 26 3.74 24.32 -5.03
CA THR A 26 2.99 23.67 -6.13
C THR A 26 1.92 22.69 -5.64
N GLY A 27 1.96 22.28 -4.36
CA GLY A 27 1.04 21.31 -3.76
C GLY A 27 1.40 19.84 -3.99
N ILE A 28 2.49 19.55 -4.70
CA ILE A 28 3.00 18.19 -4.90
C ILE A 28 3.79 17.75 -3.65
N PRO A 29 3.59 16.52 -3.12
CA PRO A 29 4.36 16.05 -1.97
C PRO A 29 5.83 15.82 -2.30
N ILE A 30 6.72 16.12 -1.35
CA ILE A 30 8.14 15.74 -1.47
C ILE A 30 8.33 14.31 -0.95
N SER A 31 8.39 13.34 -1.85
CA SER A 31 8.76 11.96 -1.54
C SER A 31 9.41 11.30 -2.77
N SER A 32 9.84 10.05 -2.66
CA SER A 32 10.56 9.36 -3.74
C SER A 32 9.73 9.07 -4.99
N ASP A 33 8.43 8.85 -4.79
CA ASP A 33 7.46 8.57 -5.85
C ASP A 33 6.08 8.98 -5.32
N VAL A 34 5.45 9.94 -5.98
CA VAL A 34 4.13 10.50 -5.60
C VAL A 34 3.15 10.45 -6.77
N ARG A 35 3.46 9.65 -7.80
CA ARG A 35 2.67 9.61 -9.02
C ARG A 35 1.35 8.86 -8.79
N ASN A 36 0.22 9.47 -9.17
CA ASN A 36 -1.12 8.93 -8.95
C ASN A 36 -1.40 8.56 -7.48
N CYS A 37 -0.82 9.29 -6.52
CA CYS A 37 -0.99 9.03 -5.10
C CYS A 37 -2.32 9.58 -4.55
N TRP A 38 -2.66 9.14 -3.34
CA TRP A 38 -3.76 9.68 -2.56
C TRP A 38 -3.31 9.86 -1.10
N ALA A 39 -4.07 10.62 -0.33
CA ALA A 39 -3.74 11.05 1.03
C ALA A 39 -3.32 9.89 1.97
N GLY A 40 -3.95 8.72 1.86
CA GLY A 40 -3.58 7.56 2.68
C GLY A 40 -2.19 7.00 2.36
N PHE A 41 -1.72 7.13 1.12
CA PHE A 41 -0.35 6.76 0.75
C PHE A 41 0.67 7.77 1.30
N SER A 42 0.39 9.07 1.16
CA SER A 42 1.23 10.15 1.67
C SER A 42 1.36 10.10 3.20
N LEU A 43 0.30 9.69 3.89
CA LEU A 43 0.32 9.39 5.33
C LEU A 43 1.36 8.29 5.66
N LEU A 44 1.38 7.20 4.92
CA LEU A 44 2.36 6.12 5.13
C LEU A 44 3.78 6.56 4.78
N GLN A 45 3.96 7.37 3.74
CA GLN A 45 5.27 7.95 3.41
C GLN A 45 5.79 8.80 4.56
N ALA A 46 4.97 9.72 5.10
CA ALA A 46 5.32 10.53 6.26
C ALA A 46 5.67 9.67 7.49
N PHE A 47 4.92 8.59 7.72
CA PHE A 47 5.18 7.65 8.82
C PHE A 47 6.56 6.97 8.68
N PHE A 48 6.89 6.42 7.52
CA PHE A 48 8.18 5.74 7.32
C PHE A 48 9.37 6.70 7.22
N VAL A 49 9.14 7.95 6.84
CA VAL A 49 10.15 9.01 6.96
C VAL A 49 10.45 9.30 8.43
N LYS A 50 9.43 9.37 9.30
CA LYS A 50 9.66 9.50 10.75
C LYS A 50 10.45 8.31 11.29
N GLU A 51 10.10 7.09 10.89
CA GLU A 51 10.84 5.87 11.25
C GLU A 51 12.32 5.93 10.80
N HIS A 52 12.57 6.41 9.58
CA HIS A 52 13.93 6.61 9.06
C HIS A 52 14.73 7.59 9.92
N ASN A 53 14.12 8.70 10.32
CA ASN A 53 14.78 9.77 11.08
C ASN A 53 15.08 9.41 12.54
N VAL A 54 14.47 8.35 13.10
CA VAL A 54 14.79 7.86 14.45
C VAL A 54 16.21 7.26 14.52
N VAL A 55 16.73 6.76 13.40
CA VAL A 55 18.07 6.18 13.33
C VAL A 55 19.10 7.31 13.20
N HIS A 56 19.66 7.74 14.33
CA HIS A 56 20.69 8.78 14.39
C HIS A 56 21.95 8.25 15.07
N TYR A 57 23.12 8.49 14.46
CA TYR A 57 24.43 8.22 15.05
C TYR A 57 25.22 9.52 15.14
N PRO A 58 25.29 10.17 16.33
CA PRO A 58 25.88 11.50 16.49
C PRO A 58 27.34 11.63 16.05
N ASP A 59 28.09 10.52 16.05
CA ASP A 59 29.53 10.50 15.77
C ASP A 59 29.86 10.16 14.30
N LEU A 60 28.86 9.99 13.43
CA LEU A 60 29.06 9.61 12.02
C LEU A 60 28.76 10.78 11.07
N ASP A 61 29.47 10.80 9.94
CA ASP A 61 29.21 11.71 8.81
C ASP A 61 27.89 11.36 8.11
N ASP A 62 27.14 12.38 7.65
CA ASP A 62 25.70 12.31 7.29
C ASP A 62 25.32 11.17 6.31
N GLU A 63 26.21 10.80 5.39
CA GLU A 63 25.97 9.72 4.42
C GLU A 63 25.87 8.34 5.09
N GLN A 64 26.61 8.11 6.18
CA GLN A 64 26.59 6.82 6.87
C GLN A 64 25.28 6.58 7.63
N PRO A 65 24.79 7.47 8.53
CA PRO A 65 23.47 7.34 9.13
C PRO A 65 22.37 7.17 8.10
N TYR A 66 22.40 7.95 7.01
CA TYR A 66 21.42 7.84 5.93
C TYR A 66 21.36 6.43 5.32
N ARG A 67 22.52 5.84 4.95
CA ARG A 67 22.58 4.48 4.38
C ARG A 67 22.07 3.43 5.36
N HIS A 68 22.43 3.53 6.64
CA HIS A 68 21.98 2.59 7.67
C HIS A 68 20.48 2.71 7.91
N ALA A 69 19.98 3.93 8.09
CA ALA A 69 18.57 4.23 8.27
C ALA A 69 17.75 3.70 7.08
N ARG A 70 18.22 3.92 5.83
CA ARG A 70 17.54 3.40 4.64
C ARG A 70 17.43 1.88 4.63
N LEU A 71 18.51 1.15 4.95
CA LEU A 71 18.50 -0.31 5.01
C LEU A 71 17.57 -0.84 6.12
N LEU A 72 17.58 -0.20 7.28
CA LEU A 72 16.72 -0.55 8.41
C LEU A 72 15.25 -0.31 8.06
N THR A 73 14.88 0.89 7.60
CA THR A 73 13.50 1.23 7.24
C THR A 73 12.98 0.29 6.14
N ALA A 74 13.77 0.01 5.09
CA ALA A 74 13.38 -0.93 4.04
C ALA A 74 13.15 -2.35 4.58
N SER A 75 13.98 -2.80 5.53
CA SER A 75 13.83 -4.09 6.19
C SER A 75 12.59 -4.14 7.09
N VAL A 76 12.29 -3.05 7.80
CA VAL A 76 11.07 -2.90 8.61
C VAL A 76 9.83 -2.96 7.73
N ILE A 77 9.79 -2.22 6.61
CA ILE A 77 8.68 -2.26 5.64
C ILE A 77 8.46 -3.69 5.14
N THR A 78 9.54 -4.37 4.73
CA THR A 78 9.45 -5.74 4.19
C THR A 78 8.96 -6.72 5.27
N LYS A 79 9.37 -6.52 6.52
CA LYS A 79 8.92 -7.33 7.65
C LYS A 79 7.43 -7.14 7.92
N ILE A 80 6.97 -5.90 8.07
CA ILE A 80 5.56 -5.57 8.26
C ILE A 80 4.73 -6.15 7.10
N HIS A 81 5.17 -5.95 5.86
CA HIS A 81 4.47 -6.51 4.70
C HIS A 81 4.34 -8.04 4.80
N THR A 82 5.43 -8.74 5.12
CA THR A 82 5.47 -10.22 5.11
C THR A 82 4.68 -10.84 6.25
N ILE A 83 4.92 -10.43 7.50
CA ILE A 83 4.43 -11.16 8.70
C ILE A 83 3.27 -10.47 9.43
N ASP A 84 2.78 -9.36 8.89
CA ASP A 84 1.64 -8.63 9.43
C ASP A 84 0.61 -8.41 8.31
N TRP A 85 0.91 -7.59 7.29
CA TRP A 85 -0.04 -7.27 6.22
C TRP A 85 -0.51 -8.50 5.42
N THR A 86 0.40 -9.35 4.92
CA THR A 86 0.00 -10.55 4.16
C THR A 86 -0.75 -11.56 5.01
N VAL A 87 -0.46 -11.62 6.32
CA VAL A 87 -1.15 -12.50 7.27
C VAL A 87 -2.60 -12.06 7.46
N GLU A 88 -2.84 -10.75 7.52
CA GLU A 88 -4.19 -10.19 7.60
C GLU A 88 -4.95 -10.31 6.28
N LEU A 89 -4.27 -10.14 5.14
CA LEU A 89 -4.86 -10.37 3.81
C LEU A 89 -5.29 -11.83 3.62
N LEU A 90 -4.45 -12.78 4.03
CA LEU A 90 -4.66 -14.22 3.85
C LEU A 90 -4.99 -14.87 5.20
N LYS A 91 -6.13 -14.49 5.78
CA LYS A 91 -6.53 -14.78 7.17
C LYS A 91 -6.85 -16.25 7.45
N THR A 92 -5.85 -17.11 7.37
CA THR A 92 -5.91 -18.55 7.68
C THR A 92 -4.70 -18.98 8.49
N ASP A 93 -4.84 -20.01 9.32
CA ASP A 93 -3.73 -20.53 10.15
C ASP A 93 -2.54 -21.00 9.30
N THR A 94 -2.82 -21.60 8.14
CA THR A 94 -1.79 -22.08 7.22
C THR A 94 -0.94 -20.92 6.69
N LEU A 95 -1.55 -19.82 6.26
CA LEU A 95 -0.80 -18.67 5.71
C LEU A 95 -0.16 -17.84 6.82
N LEU A 96 -0.75 -17.76 8.01
CA LEU A 96 -0.09 -17.24 9.21
C LEU A 96 1.24 -17.96 9.47
N VAL A 97 1.23 -19.30 9.46
CA VAL A 97 2.45 -20.09 9.63
C VAL A 97 3.38 -19.91 8.43
N GLY A 98 2.87 -20.05 7.20
CA GLY A 98 3.66 -19.98 5.97
C GLY A 98 4.44 -18.67 5.84
N MET A 99 3.79 -17.53 6.05
CA MET A 99 4.45 -16.22 5.96
C MET A 99 5.49 -16.03 7.08
N ARG A 100 5.23 -16.54 8.28
CA ARG A 100 6.19 -16.53 9.39
C ARG A 100 7.36 -17.47 9.14
N VAL A 101 7.16 -18.59 8.45
CA VAL A 101 8.24 -19.49 8.01
C VAL A 101 9.11 -18.82 6.95
N ASN A 102 8.53 -18.09 6.00
CA ASN A 102 9.33 -17.30 5.04
C ASN A 102 10.28 -16.34 5.76
N TRP A 103 9.82 -15.70 6.84
CA TRP A 103 10.66 -14.75 7.60
C TRP A 103 11.60 -15.42 8.62
N TYR A 104 11.08 -16.29 9.49
CA TYR A 104 11.80 -16.85 10.64
C TYR A 104 12.20 -18.33 10.47
N GLY A 105 11.64 -19.03 9.49
CA GLY A 105 11.78 -20.48 9.33
C GLY A 105 10.89 -21.28 10.28
N LEU A 106 10.84 -22.60 10.06
CA LEU A 106 10.07 -23.53 10.91
C LEU A 106 10.55 -23.55 12.37
N LEU A 107 11.82 -23.28 12.63
CA LEU A 107 12.35 -23.20 14.00
C LEU A 107 11.84 -21.95 14.75
N GLY A 108 11.29 -20.99 14.02
CA GLY A 108 10.57 -19.85 14.56
C GLY A 108 11.46 -18.73 15.09
N LYS A 109 10.79 -17.64 15.50
CA LYS A 109 11.43 -16.38 15.90
C LYS A 109 12.43 -16.53 17.03
N LYS A 110 12.03 -17.16 18.14
CA LYS A 110 12.88 -17.28 19.34
C LYS A 110 14.20 -18.00 19.03
N PHE A 111 14.13 -19.08 18.24
CA PHE A 111 15.30 -19.81 17.82
C PHE A 111 16.21 -18.95 16.92
N LYS A 112 15.64 -18.33 15.88
CA LYS A 112 16.39 -17.51 14.94
C LYS A 112 17.03 -16.28 15.59
N ASP A 113 16.35 -15.64 16.52
CA ASP A 113 16.88 -14.48 17.25
C ASP A 113 18.06 -14.89 18.16
N LEU A 114 18.06 -16.12 18.72
CA LEU A 114 19.10 -16.61 19.63
C LEU A 114 20.30 -17.22 18.90
N PHE A 115 20.07 -18.00 17.85
CA PHE A 115 21.09 -18.80 17.18
C PHE A 115 21.41 -18.31 15.76
N GLY A 116 20.70 -17.29 15.27
CA GLY A 116 20.85 -16.78 13.91
C GLY A 116 20.25 -17.71 12.85
N HIS A 117 20.67 -17.50 11.60
CA HIS A 117 20.25 -18.32 10.46
C HIS A 117 21.15 -19.55 10.32
N ILE A 118 20.57 -20.76 10.46
CA ILE A 118 21.27 -22.03 10.28
C ILE A 118 20.38 -23.05 9.55
N LEU A 119 20.96 -24.14 9.05
CA LEU A 119 20.19 -25.28 8.50
C LEU A 119 19.27 -24.96 7.29
N GLY A 120 19.52 -23.84 6.59
CA GLY A 120 18.90 -23.52 5.31
C GLY A 120 17.55 -22.77 5.39
N PRO A 121 16.96 -22.46 4.22
CA PRO A 121 15.83 -21.53 4.12
C PRO A 121 14.52 -22.04 4.73
N ILE A 122 14.30 -23.35 4.75
CA ILE A 122 13.06 -23.93 5.30
C ILE A 122 13.05 -23.85 6.83
N LEU A 123 14.19 -24.15 7.46
CA LEU A 123 14.28 -24.23 8.92
C LEU A 123 14.53 -22.87 9.58
N SER A 124 15.29 -21.97 8.94
CA SER A 124 15.60 -20.63 9.47
C SER A 124 15.10 -19.46 8.60
N GLY A 125 14.30 -19.72 7.57
CA GLY A 125 13.64 -18.71 6.75
C GLY A 125 14.50 -18.20 5.59
N LEU A 126 13.90 -17.44 4.70
CA LEU A 126 14.59 -16.84 3.54
C LEU A 126 15.51 -15.68 3.95
N VAL A 127 15.10 -14.90 4.95
CA VAL A 127 15.87 -13.75 5.46
C VAL A 127 17.12 -14.24 6.19
N GLY A 128 18.30 -13.70 5.87
CA GLY A 128 19.56 -14.08 6.53
C GLY A 128 20.31 -15.24 5.85
N LEU A 129 19.87 -15.68 4.67
CA LEU A 129 20.67 -16.57 3.82
C LEU A 129 22.04 -15.95 3.52
N LYS A 130 23.09 -16.79 3.52
CA LYS A 130 24.48 -16.36 3.26
C LYS A 130 24.70 -15.75 1.87
N LYS A 131 23.87 -16.15 0.90
CA LYS A 131 23.91 -15.66 -0.48
C LYS A 131 22.47 -15.48 -0.98
N PRO A 132 22.21 -14.46 -1.81
CA PRO A 132 20.94 -14.37 -2.53
C PRO A 132 20.77 -15.60 -3.44
N LYS A 133 19.51 -15.95 -3.73
CA LYS A 133 19.16 -17.06 -4.60
C LYS A 133 18.11 -16.59 -5.59
N ASP A 134 18.49 -16.51 -6.86
CA ASP A 134 17.66 -16.06 -7.99
C ASP A 134 17.17 -17.24 -8.86
N HIS A 135 17.57 -18.46 -8.49
CA HIS A 135 17.20 -19.69 -9.19
C HIS A 135 17.64 -19.72 -10.67
N GLY A 136 18.73 -19.03 -11.02
CA GLY A 136 19.29 -19.02 -12.37
C GLY A 136 18.62 -18.04 -13.33
N VAL A 137 17.69 -17.21 -12.84
CA VAL A 137 17.01 -16.15 -13.59
C VAL A 137 17.24 -14.82 -12.88
N PRO A 138 17.78 -13.78 -13.55
CA PRO A 138 17.98 -12.47 -12.93
C PRO A 138 16.71 -11.93 -12.28
N TYR A 139 16.85 -11.32 -11.11
CA TYR A 139 15.71 -10.76 -10.38
C TYR A 139 15.01 -9.64 -11.16
N SER A 140 13.70 -9.78 -11.33
CA SER A 140 12.79 -8.74 -11.82
C SER A 140 11.39 -8.97 -11.24
N LEU A 141 10.59 -7.90 -11.12
CA LEU A 141 9.13 -8.04 -11.03
C LEU A 141 8.57 -8.26 -12.44
N THR A 142 7.56 -9.11 -12.58
CA THR A 142 7.04 -9.53 -13.89
C THR A 142 5.72 -8.86 -14.24
N GLU A 143 5.29 -8.95 -15.50
CA GLU A 143 4.01 -8.38 -15.95
C GLU A 143 2.80 -9.09 -15.30
N GLU A 144 2.92 -10.38 -15.00
CA GLU A 144 1.94 -11.15 -14.24
C GLU A 144 1.83 -10.66 -12.80
N PHE A 145 2.95 -10.30 -12.18
CA PHE A 145 2.96 -9.70 -10.84
C PHE A 145 2.21 -8.36 -10.84
N VAL A 146 2.47 -7.49 -11.82
CA VAL A 146 1.73 -6.23 -11.98
C VAL A 146 0.24 -6.48 -12.15
N SER A 147 -0.13 -7.49 -12.94
CA SER A 147 -1.54 -7.81 -13.24
C SER A 147 -2.32 -8.33 -12.03
N THR A 148 -1.67 -9.13 -11.17
CA THR A 148 -2.31 -9.67 -9.96
C THR A 148 -2.36 -8.66 -8.81
N TYR A 149 -1.57 -7.59 -8.87
CA TYR A 149 -1.62 -6.47 -7.91
C TYR A 149 -2.58 -5.33 -8.29
N ARG A 150 -3.43 -5.52 -9.31
CA ARG A 150 -4.51 -4.60 -9.69
C ARG A 150 -5.68 -4.68 -8.72
N MET A 151 -5.53 -4.06 -7.57
CA MET A 151 -6.45 -4.16 -6.43
C MET A 151 -7.22 -2.86 -6.15
N HIS A 152 -7.57 -2.09 -7.18
CA HIS A 152 -8.26 -0.79 -7.03
C HIS A 152 -9.61 -0.89 -6.31
N SER A 153 -10.30 -2.04 -6.36
CA SER A 153 -11.54 -2.29 -5.62
C SER A 153 -11.39 -2.30 -4.09
N LEU A 154 -10.16 -2.29 -3.56
CA LEU A 154 -9.92 -2.09 -2.12
C LEU A 154 -10.24 -0.66 -1.66
N LEU A 155 -10.23 0.32 -2.58
CA LEU A 155 -10.50 1.70 -2.23
C LEU A 155 -12.00 1.93 -2.04
N PRO A 156 -12.44 2.55 -0.93
CA PRO A 156 -13.86 2.85 -0.74
C PRO A 156 -14.33 4.02 -1.63
N ASN A 157 -15.62 4.34 -1.59
CA ASN A 157 -16.15 5.55 -2.22
C ASN A 157 -16.03 6.79 -1.31
N THR A 158 -16.12 6.58 0.01
CA THR A 158 -16.06 7.64 1.02
C THR A 158 -15.20 7.22 2.20
N LEU A 159 -14.59 8.20 2.86
CA LEU A 159 -13.85 8.04 4.11
C LEU A 159 -14.63 8.73 5.23
N VAL A 160 -14.81 8.03 6.35
CA VAL A 160 -15.49 8.54 7.54
C VAL A 160 -14.44 9.07 8.51
N LEU A 161 -14.48 10.36 8.84
CA LEU A 161 -13.58 10.91 9.85
C LEU A 161 -14.05 10.58 11.27
N ARG A 162 -13.11 10.18 12.13
CA ARG A 162 -13.32 9.87 13.55
C ARG A 162 -12.94 11.06 14.43
N ASP A 163 -13.71 11.32 15.47
CA ASP A 163 -13.36 12.32 16.48
C ASP A 163 -12.37 11.72 17.50
N ILE A 164 -11.12 12.15 17.41
CA ILE A 164 -10.04 11.69 18.29
C ILE A 164 -9.98 12.46 19.62
N THR A 165 -10.80 13.50 19.78
CA THR A 165 -10.80 14.36 20.98
C THR A 165 -11.94 14.02 21.95
N SER A 166 -13.01 13.41 21.45
CA SER A 166 -14.23 13.14 22.23
C SER A 166 -14.28 11.75 22.86
N SER A 167 -13.28 10.89 22.66
CA SER A 167 -13.32 9.52 23.16
C SER A 167 -13.24 9.49 24.70
N THR A 168 -14.28 9.01 25.35
CA THR A 168 -14.18 8.48 26.71
C THR A 168 -13.36 7.19 26.68
N LEU A 169 -12.58 6.91 27.72
CA LEU A 169 -11.68 5.75 27.83
C LEU A 169 -12.36 4.38 27.65
N GLU A 170 -13.69 4.32 27.61
CA GLU A 170 -14.48 3.10 27.53
C GLU A 170 -14.81 2.66 26.08
N ASP A 171 -14.83 3.58 25.12
CA ASP A 171 -15.16 3.28 23.72
C ASP A 171 -13.90 2.95 22.90
N LYS A 172 -13.78 1.68 22.48
CA LYS A 172 -12.67 1.23 21.59
C LYS A 172 -12.73 1.83 20.19
N CYS A 173 -13.90 2.28 19.74
CA CYS A 173 -14.10 2.95 18.45
C CYS A 173 -14.47 4.41 18.71
N PRO A 174 -13.63 5.39 18.33
CA PRO A 174 -13.99 6.79 18.48
C PRO A 174 -15.25 7.12 17.66
N PRO A 175 -16.09 8.05 18.14
CA PRO A 175 -17.31 8.40 17.43
C PRO A 175 -16.98 9.11 16.11
N ILE A 176 -17.99 9.21 15.26
CA ILE A 176 -17.86 9.91 13.99
C ILE A 176 -17.72 11.42 14.25
N LEU A 177 -16.81 12.08 13.52
CA LEU A 177 -16.59 13.51 13.66
C LEU A 177 -17.79 14.29 13.09
N HIS A 178 -18.56 14.92 13.97
CA HIS A 178 -19.64 15.84 13.63
C HIS A 178 -19.18 17.29 13.83
N LYS A 179 -18.36 17.82 12.92
CA LYS A 179 -18.05 19.26 12.90
C LYS A 179 -18.98 20.00 11.94
N HIS A 180 -19.75 20.95 12.48
CA HIS A 180 -20.31 22.04 11.70
C HIS A 180 -19.18 23.01 11.33
N PHE A 181 -18.53 22.82 10.18
CA PHE A 181 -17.85 23.93 9.54
C PHE A 181 -18.92 24.82 8.89
N PRO A 182 -18.77 26.15 8.88
CA PRO A 182 -19.84 27.07 8.45
C PRO A 182 -20.27 26.93 6.97
N PHE A 183 -19.75 25.95 6.21
CA PHE A 183 -20.16 25.75 4.82
C PHE A 183 -20.18 24.29 4.30
N PHE A 184 -19.69 23.27 5.03
CA PHE A 184 -19.74 21.86 4.56
C PHE A 184 -19.77 20.87 5.73
N LEU A 185 -20.59 19.81 5.62
CA LEU A 185 -20.61 18.68 6.54
C LEU A 185 -19.37 17.81 6.28
N LEU A 186 -18.33 17.93 7.11
CA LEU A 186 -17.01 17.31 6.88
C LEU A 186 -16.90 15.85 7.39
N THR A 187 -18.01 15.15 7.53
CA THR A 187 -18.06 13.83 8.19
C THR A 187 -17.77 12.67 7.23
N LEU A 188 -18.20 12.81 5.97
CA LEU A 188 -18.01 11.84 4.90
C LEU A 188 -17.22 12.51 3.78
N LEU A 189 -15.97 12.11 3.61
CA LEU A 189 -15.09 12.65 2.58
C LEU A 189 -15.15 11.76 1.33
N PRO A 190 -15.59 12.26 0.17
CA PRO A 190 -15.47 11.52 -1.07
C PRO A 190 -14.01 11.18 -1.36
N MET A 191 -13.70 9.93 -1.67
CA MET A 191 -12.32 9.50 -1.93
C MET A 191 -11.67 10.25 -3.10
N ARG A 192 -12.48 10.73 -4.06
CA ARG A 192 -12.03 11.59 -5.16
C ARG A 192 -11.34 12.88 -4.68
N GLU A 193 -11.78 13.45 -3.56
CA GLU A 193 -11.16 14.65 -2.96
C GLU A 193 -9.88 14.33 -2.19
N LEU A 194 -9.55 13.05 -2.02
CA LEU A 194 -8.37 12.59 -1.30
C LEU A 194 -7.22 12.18 -2.23
N VAL A 195 -7.34 12.42 -3.54
CA VAL A 195 -6.37 12.02 -4.56
C VAL A 195 -5.59 13.23 -5.07
N GLY A 196 -4.32 13.01 -5.42
CA GLY A 196 -3.45 14.04 -6.00
C GLY A 196 -3.32 15.28 -5.09
N ILE A 197 -3.09 16.44 -5.71
CA ILE A 197 -2.79 17.70 -5.00
C ILE A 197 -3.92 18.10 -4.03
N GLU A 198 -5.18 17.88 -4.38
CA GLU A 198 -6.30 18.22 -3.49
C GLU A 198 -6.31 17.31 -2.26
N GLY A 199 -6.00 16.03 -2.43
CA GLY A 199 -5.86 15.10 -1.32
C GLY A 199 -4.81 15.52 -0.30
N GLU A 200 -3.70 16.09 -0.76
CA GLU A 200 -2.62 16.57 0.11
C GLU A 200 -3.04 17.80 0.93
N ARG A 201 -3.81 18.71 0.32
CA ARG A 201 -4.39 19.86 1.03
C ARG A 201 -5.39 19.41 2.08
N LYS A 202 -6.25 18.44 1.75
CA LYS A 202 -7.21 17.86 2.69
C LYS A 202 -6.49 17.16 3.83
N LEU A 203 -5.48 16.34 3.53
CA LEU A 203 -4.67 15.65 4.53
C LEU A 203 -4.02 16.64 5.50
N SER A 204 -3.45 17.74 5.00
CA SER A 204 -2.86 18.81 5.83
C SER A 204 -3.88 19.45 6.80
N THR A 205 -5.14 19.54 6.38
CA THR A 205 -6.23 20.09 7.20
C THR A 205 -6.76 19.07 8.23
N ILE A 206 -6.84 17.80 7.85
CA ILE A 206 -7.31 16.70 8.72
C ILE A 206 -6.27 16.37 9.79
N GLY A 207 -4.99 16.39 9.42
CA GLY A 207 -3.88 15.97 10.27
C GLY A 207 -3.63 14.46 10.28
N ILE A 208 -2.37 14.09 10.52
CA ILE A 208 -1.86 12.70 10.48
C ILE A 208 -2.63 11.79 11.43
N GLU A 209 -2.79 12.19 12.69
CA GLU A 209 -3.38 11.34 13.75
C GLU A 209 -4.85 11.04 13.47
N GLN A 210 -5.62 12.08 13.14
CA GLN A 210 -7.04 11.92 12.83
C GLN A 210 -7.23 11.04 11.58
N MET A 211 -6.43 11.23 10.53
CA MET A 211 -6.48 10.40 9.33
C MET A 211 -6.13 8.93 9.65
N LEU A 212 -5.06 8.70 10.41
CA LEU A 212 -4.61 7.35 10.77
C LEU A 212 -5.66 6.60 11.60
N VAL A 213 -6.22 7.23 12.63
CA VAL A 213 -7.29 6.64 13.44
C VAL A 213 -8.53 6.36 12.60
N SER A 214 -8.88 7.27 11.69
CA SER A 214 -10.05 7.11 10.82
C SER A 214 -9.88 5.93 9.87
N LEU A 215 -8.72 5.79 9.22
CA LEU A 215 -8.40 4.65 8.36
C LEU A 215 -8.35 3.34 9.13
N GLY A 216 -7.81 3.34 10.36
CA GLY A 216 -7.77 2.14 11.21
C GLY A 216 -9.16 1.62 11.61
N HIS A 217 -10.20 2.46 11.53
CA HIS A 217 -11.60 2.11 11.83
C HIS A 217 -12.48 2.04 10.57
N LEU A 218 -11.87 1.98 9.39
CA LEU A 218 -12.55 1.87 8.11
C LEU A 218 -12.13 0.56 7.43
N ALA A 219 -13.10 -0.31 7.16
CA ALA A 219 -12.87 -1.47 6.33
C ALA A 219 -12.61 -1.04 4.87
N CYS A 220 -11.64 -1.67 4.23
CA CYS A 220 -11.42 -1.53 2.79
C CYS A 220 -12.50 -2.28 1.98
N GLY A 221 -12.59 -1.99 0.68
CA GLY A 221 -13.48 -2.71 -0.23
C GLY A 221 -13.03 -4.16 -0.46
N ALA A 222 -13.94 -5.03 -0.87
CA ALA A 222 -13.62 -6.41 -1.23
C ALA A 222 -13.15 -6.52 -2.69
N LEU A 223 -12.27 -7.49 -2.98
CA LEU A 223 -11.86 -7.83 -4.35
C LEU A 223 -12.90 -8.72 -5.04
N THR A 224 -14.06 -8.14 -5.33
CA THR A 224 -15.18 -8.81 -6.01
C THR A 224 -15.60 -8.08 -7.26
N LEU A 225 -16.39 -8.73 -8.11
CA LEU A 225 -17.10 -8.07 -9.20
C LEU A 225 -18.05 -7.00 -8.64
N TRP A 226 -18.42 -6.05 -9.51
CA TRP A 226 -19.25 -4.89 -9.19
C TRP A 226 -18.81 -4.03 -8.00
N ASN A 227 -17.54 -4.10 -7.60
CA ASN A 227 -16.98 -3.29 -6.52
C ASN A 227 -15.85 -2.34 -6.98
N TYR A 228 -15.77 -2.04 -8.28
CA TYR A 228 -14.79 -1.07 -8.79
C TYR A 228 -15.27 0.37 -8.52
N PRO A 229 -14.49 1.24 -7.85
CA PRO A 229 -14.97 2.56 -7.44
C PRO A 229 -15.26 3.46 -8.64
N SER A 230 -16.46 4.03 -8.69
CA SER A 230 -16.91 4.84 -9.83
C SER A 230 -16.05 6.09 -10.05
N TRP A 231 -15.48 6.65 -8.97
CA TRP A 231 -14.64 7.83 -9.04
C TRP A 231 -13.31 7.61 -9.78
N ILE A 232 -12.81 6.36 -9.85
CA ILE A 232 -11.58 6.01 -10.59
C ILE A 232 -11.87 5.80 -12.10
N ARG A 233 -13.14 5.74 -12.50
CA ARG A 233 -13.53 5.64 -13.92
C ARG A 233 -13.45 6.99 -14.66
N ASN A 234 -13.14 8.07 -13.95
CA ASN A 234 -12.89 9.40 -14.50
C ASN A 234 -11.75 10.06 -13.69
N LEU A 235 -10.61 9.37 -13.65
CA LEU A 235 -9.45 9.77 -12.84
C LEU A 235 -8.56 10.72 -13.63
N VAL A 236 -8.20 11.85 -13.02
CA VAL A 236 -7.10 12.68 -13.53
C VAL A 236 -5.79 11.98 -13.13
N ALA A 237 -5.08 11.43 -14.11
CA ALA A 237 -3.82 10.73 -13.89
C ALA A 237 -2.65 11.71 -13.96
N HIS A 238 -1.53 11.37 -13.33
CA HIS A 238 -0.30 12.16 -13.40
C HIS A 238 0.65 11.67 -14.52
N ASP A 239 1.38 12.59 -15.13
CA ASP A 239 2.46 12.30 -16.06
C ASP A 239 3.76 11.85 -15.35
N ILE A 240 4.89 11.80 -16.07
CA ILE A 240 6.17 11.38 -15.49
C ILE A 240 6.80 12.46 -14.59
N ASN A 241 6.37 13.71 -14.74
CA ASN A 241 6.79 14.85 -13.94
C ASN A 241 5.83 15.09 -12.77
N GLU A 242 4.89 14.16 -12.55
CA GLU A 242 3.91 14.18 -11.46
C GLU A 242 2.85 15.27 -11.63
N GLU A 243 2.70 15.81 -12.84
CA GLU A 243 1.70 16.83 -13.19
C GLU A 243 0.40 16.19 -13.70
N ASP A 244 -0.72 16.86 -13.45
CA ASP A 244 -2.04 16.44 -13.92
C ASP A 244 -2.08 16.37 -15.45
N ARG A 245 -2.55 15.22 -15.97
CA ARG A 245 -2.87 15.07 -17.39
C ARG A 245 -4.21 15.70 -17.69
N LEU A 246 -4.29 16.33 -18.87
CA LEU A 246 -5.52 16.98 -19.35
C LEU A 246 -6.66 15.97 -19.58
N ASP A 247 -6.34 14.78 -20.10
CA ASP A 247 -7.31 13.75 -20.44
C ASP A 247 -7.49 12.76 -19.27
N PRO A 248 -8.68 12.71 -18.64
CA PRO A 248 -8.97 11.72 -17.62
C PRO A 248 -8.98 10.31 -18.18
N VAL A 249 -8.75 9.33 -17.30
CA VAL A 249 -8.74 7.91 -17.65
C VAL A 249 -9.87 7.17 -16.94
N ASP A 250 -10.53 6.27 -17.67
CA ASP A 250 -11.32 5.21 -17.07
C ASP A 250 -10.39 4.06 -16.69
N MET A 251 -9.99 4.01 -15.42
CA MET A 251 -9.03 3.01 -14.96
C MET A 251 -9.56 1.58 -15.13
N ALA A 252 -10.85 1.32 -14.92
CA ALA A 252 -11.39 -0.03 -15.07
C ALA A 252 -11.18 -0.56 -16.50
N SER A 253 -11.48 0.29 -17.50
CA SER A 253 -11.26 -0.02 -18.91
C SER A 253 -9.78 -0.10 -19.27
N LEU A 254 -8.98 0.84 -18.76
CA LEU A 254 -7.54 0.90 -19.02
C LEU A 254 -6.79 -0.33 -18.47
N GLU A 255 -7.16 -0.84 -17.30
CA GLU A 255 -6.52 -2.01 -16.70
C GLU A 255 -6.72 -3.28 -17.54
N ILE A 256 -7.93 -3.49 -18.06
CA ILE A 256 -8.22 -4.58 -19.00
C ILE A 256 -7.38 -4.41 -20.27
N TYR A 257 -7.34 -3.19 -20.83
CA TYR A 257 -6.54 -2.90 -22.01
C TYR A 257 -5.05 -3.18 -21.78
N ARG A 258 -4.47 -2.73 -20.66
CA ARG A 258 -3.03 -2.88 -20.38
C ARG A 258 -2.61 -4.33 -20.22
N ASN A 259 -3.44 -5.20 -19.64
CA ASN A 259 -3.09 -6.62 -19.56
C ASN A 259 -3.02 -7.26 -20.95
N ARG A 260 -3.97 -6.91 -21.84
CA ARG A 260 -3.97 -7.39 -23.23
C ARG A 260 -2.80 -6.83 -24.03
N GLU A 261 -2.55 -5.53 -23.92
CA GLU A 261 -1.44 -4.83 -24.60
C GLU A 261 -0.08 -5.44 -24.25
N ARG A 262 0.11 -5.82 -22.98
CA ARG A 262 1.38 -6.37 -22.48
C ARG A 262 1.50 -7.89 -22.65
N GLY A 263 0.53 -8.51 -23.33
CA GLY A 263 0.57 -9.94 -23.63
C GLY A 263 0.40 -10.85 -22.41
N VAL A 264 -0.18 -10.35 -21.32
CA VAL A 264 -0.48 -11.18 -20.14
C VAL A 264 -1.61 -12.14 -20.50
N ALA A 265 -1.40 -13.43 -20.20
CA ALA A 265 -2.37 -14.48 -20.51
C ALA A 265 -3.74 -14.19 -19.88
N CYS A 266 -4.82 -14.42 -20.65
CA CYS A 266 -6.18 -14.37 -20.14
C CYS A 266 -6.41 -15.43 -19.05
N TYR A 267 -7.44 -15.25 -18.22
CA TYR A 267 -7.67 -16.00 -16.97
C TYR A 267 -7.40 -17.52 -17.06
N ASN A 268 -8.02 -18.22 -18.01
CA ASN A 268 -7.89 -19.67 -18.10
C ASN A 268 -6.49 -20.13 -18.55
N GLU A 269 -5.83 -19.37 -19.43
CA GLU A 269 -4.47 -19.66 -19.86
C GLU A 269 -3.46 -19.32 -18.76
N PHE A 270 -3.70 -18.23 -18.04
CA PHE A 270 -2.92 -17.86 -16.86
C PHE A 270 -2.93 -18.98 -15.80
N ARG A 271 -4.09 -19.59 -15.56
CA ARG A 271 -4.22 -20.77 -14.68
C ARG A 271 -3.39 -21.96 -15.17
N ARG A 272 -3.44 -22.28 -16.47
CA ARG A 272 -2.64 -23.38 -17.05
C ARG A 272 -1.14 -23.14 -16.87
N ASN A 273 -0.68 -21.91 -17.10
CA ASN A 273 0.72 -21.51 -16.93
C ASN A 273 1.20 -21.64 -15.47
N LEU A 274 0.28 -21.53 -14.50
CA LEU A 274 0.54 -21.77 -13.08
C LEU A 274 0.24 -23.20 -12.62
N ILE A 275 0.00 -24.14 -13.55
CA ILE A 275 -0.30 -25.55 -13.25
C ILE A 275 -1.58 -25.69 -12.39
N MET A 276 -2.54 -24.79 -12.60
CA MET A 276 -3.86 -24.83 -11.97
C MET A 276 -4.89 -25.45 -12.93
N ILE A 277 -5.90 -26.13 -12.37
CA ILE A 277 -7.01 -26.69 -13.15
C ILE A 277 -7.80 -25.51 -13.78
N PRO A 278 -7.95 -25.44 -15.11
CA PRO A 278 -8.75 -24.39 -15.76
C PRO A 278 -10.25 -24.60 -15.51
N ILE A 279 -11.04 -23.52 -15.60
CA ILE A 279 -12.51 -23.63 -15.53
C ILE A 279 -13.07 -24.11 -16.88
N SER A 280 -14.20 -24.82 -16.84
CA SER A 280 -14.90 -25.33 -18.02
C SER A 280 -16.26 -24.66 -18.25
N ARG A 281 -16.82 -24.05 -17.21
CA ARG A 281 -18.07 -23.27 -17.18
C ARG A 281 -17.97 -22.17 -16.12
N TRP A 282 -18.85 -21.19 -16.14
CA TRP A 282 -18.81 -20.07 -15.19
C TRP A 282 -19.13 -20.48 -13.76
N ASP A 283 -19.93 -21.53 -13.56
CA ASP A 283 -20.23 -22.11 -12.25
C ASP A 283 -18.98 -22.66 -11.54
N ASP A 284 -17.92 -22.99 -12.30
CA ASP A 284 -16.65 -23.42 -11.72
C ASP A 284 -15.86 -22.23 -11.12
N LEU A 285 -16.24 -20.99 -11.46
CA LEU A 285 -15.60 -19.74 -11.03
C LEU A 285 -16.35 -19.05 -9.89
N ILE A 286 -17.67 -18.96 -9.98
CA ILE A 286 -18.51 -18.22 -9.04
C ILE A 286 -19.91 -18.84 -8.94
N ASP A 287 -20.54 -18.71 -7.78
CA ASP A 287 -21.89 -19.18 -7.47
C ASP A 287 -22.83 -17.97 -7.27
N ASP A 288 -23.01 -17.19 -8.35
CA ASP A 288 -23.86 -16.00 -8.39
C ASP A 288 -24.51 -15.91 -9.79
N GLU A 289 -25.82 -16.14 -9.86
CA GLU A 289 -26.57 -16.24 -11.13
C GLU A 289 -26.53 -14.93 -11.92
N GLU A 290 -26.66 -13.77 -11.26
CA GLU A 290 -26.64 -12.47 -11.93
C GLU A 290 -25.26 -12.20 -12.53
N VAL A 291 -24.19 -12.59 -11.81
CA VAL A 291 -22.82 -12.49 -12.34
C VAL A 291 -22.63 -13.41 -13.53
N ILE A 292 -23.09 -14.66 -13.44
CA ILE A 292 -22.94 -15.65 -14.51
C ILE A 292 -23.67 -15.17 -15.77
N GLU A 293 -24.88 -14.62 -15.64
CA GLU A 293 -25.61 -14.01 -16.76
C GLU A 293 -24.82 -12.85 -17.38
N ALA A 294 -24.27 -11.95 -16.57
CA ALA A 294 -23.46 -10.84 -17.06
C ALA A 294 -22.16 -11.30 -17.76
N LEU A 295 -21.53 -12.37 -17.27
CA LEU A 295 -20.35 -12.98 -17.90
C LEU A 295 -20.67 -13.71 -19.21
N HIS A 296 -21.92 -14.13 -19.40
CA HIS A 296 -22.39 -14.69 -20.67
C HIS A 296 -22.68 -13.63 -21.73
N ASP A 297 -23.07 -12.42 -21.32
CA ASP A 297 -23.44 -11.32 -22.23
C ASP A 297 -22.21 -10.63 -22.88
N VAL A 298 -21.06 -10.62 -22.19
CA VAL A 298 -19.82 -9.94 -22.60
C VAL A 298 -18.84 -10.89 -23.31
#